data_AF-A0A5C8EAX1-F1
#
_entry.id   AF-A0A5C8EAX1-F1
#
_cell.length_a   1.000
_cell.length_b   1.000
_cell.length_c   1.000
_cell.angle_alpha   90.00
_cell.angle_beta   90.00
_cell.angle_gamma   90.00
#
_symmetry.space_group_name_H-M   'P 1'
#
loop_
_entity.id
_entity.type
_entity.pdbx_description
1 polymer ?
#
loop_
_entity_poly.entity_id
_entity_poly.type
_entity_poly.pdbx_seq_one_letter_code
_entity_poly.pdbx_strand_id
1 'polypeptide(L)'
;MKKRFIFIPLAILISIASILVLACKHPLGAGIQLKKYGNDTVDTVDKVDKEKPLYPDSTKITVFTNQHIIPAITVTSNNTIIAAVGDKITKGKILIKKSKDLGKTWEEVTVANDTDFNNCHVHPFFITAHNNDILLGLATTNKSNNKVTFHRSKDNGET
;
A
#
# COMPACT_ATOMS: atom_id res chain seq x y z
N MET A 1 -64.42 14.35 10.62
CA MET A 1 -63.38 15.35 10.28
C MET A 1 -62.04 14.66 10.11
N LYS A 2 -61.35 14.93 9.00
CA LYS A 2 -60.20 14.19 8.42
C LYS A 2 -58.95 14.29 9.30
N LYS A 3 -58.47 13.17 9.87
CA LYS A 3 -57.23 13.09 10.71
C LYS A 3 -56.10 12.24 10.07
N ARG A 4 -56.01 12.17 8.73
CA ARG A 4 -55.07 11.23 8.08
C ARG A 4 -54.04 11.82 7.10
N PHE A 5 -54.01 13.13 6.90
CA PHE A 5 -53.22 13.74 5.80
C PHE A 5 -51.96 14.51 6.22
N ILE A 6 -51.63 14.62 7.51
CA ILE A 6 -50.45 15.40 7.98
C ILE A 6 -49.21 14.52 8.19
N PHE A 7 -49.37 13.20 8.34
CA PHE A 7 -48.25 12.29 8.64
C PHE A 7 -47.41 11.90 7.41
N ILE A 8 -48.04 11.87 6.22
CA ILE A 8 -47.37 11.50 4.97
C ILE A 8 -46.29 12.52 4.57
N PRO A 9 -46.54 13.85 4.56
CA PRO A 9 -45.50 14.81 4.21
C PRO A 9 -44.37 14.88 5.26
N LEU A 10 -44.68 14.68 6.54
CA LEU A 10 -43.69 14.68 7.61
C LEU A 10 -42.75 13.46 7.54
N ALA A 11 -43.29 12.29 7.21
CA ALA A 11 -42.50 11.07 7.04
C ALA A 11 -41.54 11.16 5.83
N ILE A 12 -41.95 11.82 4.75
CA ILE A 12 -41.11 12.03 3.56
C ILE A 12 -39.97 13.02 3.85
N LEU A 13 -40.23 14.07 4.63
CA LEU A 13 -39.18 15.02 5.02
C LEU A 13 -38.12 14.37 5.92
N ILE A 14 -38.53 13.51 6.86
CA ILE A 14 -37.62 12.78 7.74
C ILE A 14 -36.76 11.79 6.94
N SER A 15 -37.33 11.09 5.95
CA SER A 15 -36.57 10.13 5.14
C SER A 15 -35.53 10.81 4.25
N ILE A 16 -35.86 11.94 3.62
CA ILE A 16 -34.91 12.72 2.81
C ILE A 16 -33.76 13.26 3.68
N ALA A 17 -34.06 13.79 4.86
CA ALA A 17 -33.04 14.26 5.80
C ALA A 17 -32.12 13.11 6.28
N SER A 18 -32.69 11.93 6.53
CA SER A 18 -31.94 10.73 6.94
C SER A 18 -30.97 10.26 5.85
N ILE A 19 -31.41 10.30 4.58
CA ILE A 19 -30.59 9.92 3.43
C ILE A 19 -29.48 10.94 3.17
N LEU A 20 -29.75 12.24 3.34
CA LEU A 20 -28.71 13.28 3.25
C LEU A 20 -27.68 13.19 4.38
N VAL A 21 -28.08 12.90 5.63
CA VAL A 21 -27.14 12.69 6.74
C VAL A 21 -26.26 11.46 6.51
N LEU A 22 -26.79 10.42 5.87
CA LEU A 22 -26.01 9.24 5.49
C LEU A 22 -25.06 9.52 4.31
N ALA A 23 -25.45 10.38 3.37
CA ALA A 23 -24.61 10.82 2.25
C ALA A 23 -23.52 11.84 2.65
N CYS A 24 -23.69 12.56 3.77
CA CYS A 24 -22.64 13.42 4.36
C CYS A 24 -21.52 12.63 5.05
N LYS A 25 -21.63 11.30 5.17
CA LYS A 25 -20.47 10.44 5.41
C LYS A 25 -19.76 10.21 4.08
N HIS A 26 -18.80 11.07 3.79
CA HIS A 26 -17.93 10.96 2.63
C HIS A 26 -17.37 9.52 2.55
N PRO A 27 -17.41 8.82 1.39
CA PRO A 27 -16.94 7.44 1.26
C PRO A 27 -15.43 7.30 1.47
N LEU A 28 -14.72 8.43 1.46
CA LEU A 28 -13.41 8.56 2.08
C LEU A 28 -13.66 9.21 3.45
N GLY A 29 -13.73 8.39 4.50
CA GLY A 29 -13.82 8.86 5.88
C GLY A 29 -12.74 9.91 6.16
N ALA A 30 -12.94 10.76 7.18
CA ALA A 30 -12.08 11.89 7.52
C ALA A 30 -10.60 11.53 7.26
N GLY A 31 -10.06 12.02 6.13
CA GLY A 31 -8.71 11.67 5.69
C GLY A 31 -7.72 11.85 6.84
N ILE A 32 -6.64 11.06 6.85
CA ILE A 32 -5.65 10.92 7.94
C ILE A 32 -5.75 12.07 8.97
N GLN A 33 -6.54 11.85 10.02
CA GLN A 33 -6.64 12.79 11.13
C GLN A 33 -5.40 12.58 12.00
N LEU A 34 -4.31 13.26 11.65
CA LEU A 34 -3.17 13.37 12.55
C LEU A 34 -3.66 14.11 13.80
N LYS A 35 -3.78 13.39 14.92
CA LYS A 35 -4.00 14.04 16.22
C LYS A 35 -2.89 15.04 16.41
N LYS A 36 -3.24 16.33 16.45
CA LYS A 36 -2.34 17.37 16.93
C LYS A 36 -2.10 17.11 18.42
N TYR A 37 -1.01 16.44 18.74
CA TYR A 37 -0.58 16.26 20.12
C TYR A 37 -0.01 17.59 20.60
N GLY A 38 -0.70 18.24 21.54
CA GLY A 38 -0.27 19.52 22.10
C GLY A 38 1.05 19.38 22.86
N ASN A 39 1.89 20.41 22.76
CA ASN A 39 2.98 20.89 23.64
C ASN A 39 3.71 19.97 24.64
N ASP A 40 3.72 18.65 24.47
CA ASP A 40 4.52 17.77 25.30
C ASP A 40 5.92 17.63 24.69
N THR A 41 6.92 17.98 25.51
CA THR A 41 8.34 17.90 25.17
C THR A 41 8.71 16.50 24.68
N VAL A 42 9.50 16.47 23.61
CA VAL A 42 9.81 15.37 22.68
C VAL A 42 10.36 14.06 23.31
N ASP A 43 10.56 13.95 24.61
CA ASP A 43 11.42 12.90 25.20
C ASP A 43 10.75 11.80 26.05
N THR A 44 9.41 11.71 26.14
CA THR A 44 8.76 10.66 26.97
C THR A 44 7.73 9.76 26.27
N VAL A 45 7.44 9.97 24.98
CA VAL A 45 6.54 9.09 24.18
C VAL A 45 7.28 7.84 23.65
N ASP A 46 8.52 7.63 24.07
CA ASP A 46 9.47 6.85 23.28
C ASP A 46 9.53 5.34 23.57
N LYS A 47 8.72 4.81 24.50
CA LYS A 47 8.80 3.39 24.90
C LYS A 47 7.49 2.60 25.04
N VAL A 48 6.30 3.21 25.00
CA VAL A 48 5.05 2.46 25.32
C VAL A 48 4.22 2.05 24.09
N ASP A 49 4.31 2.74 22.95
CA ASP A 49 3.36 2.50 21.84
C ASP A 49 3.97 2.19 20.46
N LYS A 50 5.29 1.93 20.36
CA LYS A 50 5.96 1.67 19.06
C LYS A 50 5.58 0.35 18.37
N GLU A 51 4.83 -0.53 19.04
CA GLU A 51 4.46 -1.83 18.52
C GLU A 51 3.01 -1.95 18.02
N LYS A 52 2.13 -1.03 18.39
CA LYS A 52 0.73 -1.13 17.97
C LYS A 52 0.52 -0.54 16.58
N PRO A 53 -0.19 -1.25 15.69
CA PRO A 53 -0.55 -0.70 14.39
C PRO A 53 -1.41 0.55 14.56
N LEU A 54 -1.31 1.48 13.60
CA LEU A 54 -2.00 2.79 13.65
C LEU A 54 -3.53 2.64 13.73
N TYR A 55 -4.07 1.54 13.19
CA TYR A 55 -5.49 1.20 13.25
C TYR A 55 -5.69 -0.17 13.93
N PRO A 56 -6.81 -0.35 14.66
CA PRO A 56 -7.08 -1.58 15.41
C PRO A 56 -7.24 -2.84 14.54
N ASP A 57 -7.52 -2.68 13.25
CA ASP A 57 -7.67 -3.73 12.24
C ASP A 57 -6.42 -3.90 11.35
N SER A 58 -5.39 -3.08 11.55
CA SER A 58 -4.15 -3.16 10.79
C SER A 58 -3.21 -4.22 11.37
N THR A 59 -2.42 -4.84 10.50
CA THR A 59 -1.39 -5.81 10.90
C THR A 59 -0.01 -5.17 10.74
N LYS A 60 0.89 -5.42 11.69
CA LYS A 60 2.32 -5.05 11.59
C LYS A 60 3.13 -6.32 11.41
N ILE A 61 3.83 -6.43 10.28
CA ILE A 61 4.72 -7.55 9.98
C ILE A 61 6.00 -7.05 9.35
N THR A 62 7.08 -7.81 9.54
CA THR A 62 8.35 -7.59 8.84
C THR A 62 8.43 -8.52 7.63
N VAL A 63 8.27 -7.96 6.43
CA VAL A 63 8.34 -8.74 5.17
C VAL A 63 9.78 -8.98 4.73
N PHE A 64 10.64 -7.98 4.92
CA PHE A 64 12.07 -7.98 4.58
C PHE A 64 12.90 -7.50 5.78
N THR A 65 14.10 -8.06 5.96
CA THR A 65 14.99 -7.76 7.10
C THR A 65 16.03 -6.67 6.77
N ASN A 66 16.82 -6.25 7.75
CA ASN A 66 17.71 -5.06 7.72
C ASN A 66 18.80 -5.01 6.62
N GLN A 67 19.00 -6.09 5.86
CA GLN A 67 19.96 -6.10 4.73
C GLN A 67 19.38 -5.48 3.44
N HIS A 68 18.08 -5.18 3.42
CA HIS A 68 17.38 -4.72 2.23
C HIS A 68 17.21 -3.20 2.20
N ILE A 69 17.18 -2.63 1.01
CA ILE A 69 17.07 -1.18 0.78
C ILE A 69 15.97 -0.88 -0.23
N ILE A 70 15.42 0.33 -0.12
CA ILE A 70 14.48 0.92 -1.07
C ILE A 70 13.30 -0.03 -1.37
N PRO A 71 12.30 -0.08 -0.48
CA PRO A 71 11.12 -0.88 -0.68
C PRO A 71 10.20 -0.27 -1.73
N ALA A 72 9.60 -1.13 -2.55
CA ALA A 72 8.48 -0.81 -3.41
C ALA A 72 7.35 -1.81 -3.16
N ILE A 73 6.11 -1.33 -3.24
CA ILE A 73 4.92 -2.15 -3.02
C ILE A 73 3.84 -1.75 -4.01
N THR A 74 3.08 -2.73 -4.51
CA THR A 74 1.87 -2.51 -5.30
C THR A 74 0.80 -3.53 -4.93
N VAL A 75 -0.43 -3.24 -5.34
CA VAL A 75 -1.57 -4.16 -5.23
C VAL A 75 -2.15 -4.35 -6.62
N THR A 76 -2.34 -5.61 -6.98
CA THR A 76 -2.88 -6.03 -8.27
C THR A 76 -4.41 -6.02 -8.26
N SER A 77 -5.02 -6.17 -9.44
CA SER A 77 -6.48 -6.18 -9.57
C SER A 77 -7.17 -7.35 -8.86
N ASN A 78 -6.45 -8.46 -8.60
CA ASN A 78 -6.95 -9.61 -7.85
C ASN A 78 -6.62 -9.57 -6.35
N ASN A 79 -6.25 -8.40 -5.83
CA ASN A 79 -5.83 -8.16 -4.44
C ASN A 79 -4.53 -8.86 -4.01
N THR A 80 -3.73 -9.37 -4.95
CA THR A 80 -2.36 -9.82 -4.62
C THR A 80 -1.50 -8.60 -4.33
N ILE A 81 -0.89 -8.58 -3.14
CA ILE A 81 0.11 -7.59 -2.75
C ILE A 81 1.46 -8.07 -3.24
N ILE A 82 2.22 -7.22 -3.92
CA ILE A 82 3.57 -7.51 -4.37
C ILE A 82 4.49 -6.49 -3.73
N ALA A 83 5.51 -6.97 -3.02
CA ALA A 83 6.53 -6.13 -2.42
C ALA A 83 7.91 -6.53 -2.95
N ALA A 84 8.74 -5.54 -3.26
CA ALA A 84 10.08 -5.74 -3.77
C ALA A 84 11.09 -4.84 -3.04
N VAL A 85 12.32 -5.31 -2.90
CA VAL A 85 13.42 -4.57 -2.30
C VAL A 85 14.72 -4.82 -3.06
N GLY A 86 15.60 -3.81 -3.07
CA GLY A 86 17.00 -4.01 -3.40
C GLY A 86 17.78 -4.62 -2.24
N ASP A 87 18.99 -5.13 -2.52
CA ASP A 87 19.91 -5.63 -1.51
C ASP A 87 21.07 -4.64 -1.27
N LYS A 88 21.36 -4.36 0.01
CA LYS A 88 22.42 -3.45 0.43
C LYS A 88 23.82 -4.06 0.28
N ILE A 89 23.93 -5.37 0.37
CA ILE A 89 25.21 -6.09 0.42
C ILE A 89 25.50 -6.71 -0.94
N THR A 90 24.55 -7.48 -1.46
CA THR A 90 24.67 -8.23 -2.71
C THR A 90 24.25 -7.37 -3.89
N LYS A 91 25.21 -6.94 -4.70
CA LYS A 91 24.93 -6.19 -5.94
C LYS A 91 24.11 -7.03 -6.91
N GLY A 92 23.29 -6.37 -7.71
CA GLY A 92 22.41 -6.98 -8.71
C GLY A 92 21.20 -7.72 -8.16
N LYS A 93 21.13 -7.94 -6.84
CA LYS A 93 20.07 -8.72 -6.22
C LYS A 93 18.84 -7.87 -5.93
N ILE A 94 17.69 -8.41 -6.29
CA ILE A 94 16.36 -7.94 -5.93
C ILE A 94 15.65 -9.12 -5.25
N LEU A 95 14.87 -8.82 -4.21
CA LEU A 95 13.96 -9.80 -3.63
C LEU A 95 12.54 -9.32 -3.83
N ILE A 96 11.67 -10.25 -4.25
CA ILE A 96 10.24 -9.99 -4.40
C ILE A 96 9.49 -11.00 -3.55
N LYS A 97 8.50 -10.51 -2.82
CA LYS A 97 7.54 -11.34 -2.11
C LYS A 97 6.12 -10.97 -2.48
N LYS A 98 5.23 -11.96 -2.55
CA LYS A 98 3.81 -11.77 -2.83
C LYS A 98 2.96 -12.25 -1.68
N SER A 99 1.78 -11.67 -1.52
CA SER A 99 0.76 -12.13 -0.60
C SER A 99 -0.60 -12.12 -1.29
N LYS A 100 -1.27 -13.28 -1.26
CA LYS A 100 -2.62 -13.50 -1.83
C LYS A 100 -3.73 -13.41 -0.79
N ASP A 101 -3.37 -13.18 0.47
CA ASP A 101 -4.26 -13.21 1.63
C ASP A 101 -4.20 -11.91 2.45
N LEU A 102 -4.01 -10.78 1.75
CA LEU A 102 -3.96 -9.43 2.29
C LEU A 102 -2.84 -9.21 3.32
N GLY A 103 -1.69 -9.84 3.09
CA GLY A 103 -0.47 -9.65 3.86
C GLY A 103 -0.30 -10.62 5.02
N LYS A 104 -1.14 -11.66 5.18
CA LYS A 104 -1.00 -12.62 6.29
C LYS A 104 0.15 -13.60 6.04
N THR A 105 0.28 -14.10 4.82
CA THR A 105 1.38 -14.98 4.39
C THR A 105 2.09 -14.39 3.18
N TRP A 106 3.38 -14.73 3.04
CA TRP A 106 4.26 -14.20 2.00
C TRP A 106 5.09 -15.30 1.36
N GLU A 107 5.10 -15.34 0.04
CA GLU A 107 5.92 -16.24 -0.77
C GLU A 107 7.00 -15.45 -1.51
N GLU A 108 8.23 -15.97 -1.58
CA GLU A 108 9.30 -15.36 -2.37
C GLU A 108 9.17 -15.75 -3.84
N VAL A 109 9.40 -14.78 -4.73
CA VAL A 109 9.35 -14.97 -6.18
C VAL A 109 10.73 -14.72 -6.78
N THR A 110 11.19 -15.66 -7.60
CA THR A 110 12.42 -15.49 -8.38
C THR A 110 12.14 -14.57 -9.57
N VAL A 111 12.87 -13.46 -9.65
CA VAL A 111 12.90 -12.62 -10.85
C VAL A 111 14.08 -13.05 -11.72
N ALA A 112 13.93 -12.93 -13.04
CA ALA A 112 15.05 -13.09 -13.96
C ALA A 112 16.21 -12.17 -13.56
N ASN A 113 17.38 -12.74 -13.33
CA ASN A 113 18.60 -11.98 -13.07
C ASN A 113 19.05 -11.32 -14.38
N ASP A 114 18.99 -10.00 -14.48
CA ASP A 114 19.73 -9.29 -15.53
C ASP A 114 21.22 -9.30 -15.14
N THR A 115 22.05 -9.96 -15.95
CA THR A 115 23.50 -10.03 -15.73
C THR A 115 24.15 -8.65 -15.68
N ASP A 116 23.52 -7.65 -16.30
CA ASP A 116 24.02 -6.27 -16.31
C ASP A 116 23.97 -5.62 -14.91
N PHE A 117 23.24 -6.21 -13.95
CA PHE A 117 23.09 -5.63 -12.61
C PHE A 117 24.19 -6.03 -11.63
N ASN A 118 25.07 -6.98 -11.97
CA ASN A 118 26.02 -7.62 -11.05
C ASN A 118 26.94 -6.64 -10.29
N ASN A 119 27.11 -5.41 -10.77
CA ASN A 119 27.95 -4.37 -10.14
C ASN A 119 27.16 -3.13 -9.66
N CYS A 120 25.82 -3.21 -9.57
CA CYS A 120 24.96 -2.09 -9.20
C CYS A 120 24.11 -2.42 -7.96
N HIS A 121 23.72 -1.40 -7.20
CA HIS A 121 22.49 -1.54 -6.41
C HIS A 121 21.31 -1.40 -7.36
N VAL A 122 20.26 -2.18 -7.10
CA VAL A 122 19.05 -2.18 -7.91
C VAL A 122 17.87 -1.73 -7.05
N HIS A 123 17.10 -0.78 -7.59
CA HIS A 123 16.04 -0.09 -6.89
C HIS A 123 14.73 -0.38 -7.61
N PRO A 124 13.85 -1.22 -7.02
CA PRO A 124 12.59 -1.55 -7.64
C PRO A 124 11.60 -0.40 -7.52
N PHE A 125 10.72 -0.29 -8.50
CA PHE A 125 9.50 0.50 -8.45
C PHE A 125 8.41 -0.18 -9.28
N PHE A 126 7.16 0.10 -8.97
CA PHE A 126 6.02 -0.49 -9.68
C PHE A 126 5.22 0.58 -10.41
N ILE A 127 4.68 0.21 -11.57
CA ILE A 127 3.66 0.97 -12.28
C ILE A 127 2.50 0.02 -12.57
N THR A 128 1.31 0.37 -12.08
CA THR A 128 0.07 -0.32 -12.45
C THR A 128 -0.48 0.34 -13.70
N ALA A 129 -0.54 -0.40 -14.81
CA ALA A 129 -1.05 0.09 -16.07
C ALA A 129 -2.59 0.14 -16.08
N HIS A 130 -3.15 0.92 -17.00
CA HIS A 130 -4.61 1.06 -17.17
C HIS A 130 -5.32 -0.27 -17.47
N ASN A 131 -4.62 -1.25 -18.04
CA ASN A 131 -5.13 -2.57 -18.39
C ASN A 131 -4.85 -3.62 -17.31
N ASN A 132 -4.53 -3.20 -16.08
CA ASN A 132 -4.18 -4.03 -14.93
C ASN A 132 -2.83 -4.77 -15.02
N ASP A 133 -2.07 -4.57 -16.10
CA ASP A 133 -0.70 -5.08 -16.14
C ASP A 133 0.16 -4.39 -15.09
N ILE A 134 1.13 -5.13 -14.57
CA ILE A 134 2.12 -4.59 -13.64
C ILE A 134 3.45 -4.48 -14.34
N LEU A 135 4.02 -3.27 -14.33
CA LEU A 135 5.41 -3.07 -14.71
C LEU A 135 6.25 -3.02 -13.44
N LEU A 136 7.22 -3.94 -13.34
CA LEU A 136 8.34 -3.84 -12.41
C LEU A 136 9.45 -3.08 -13.12
N GLY A 137 9.67 -1.84 -12.70
CA GLY A 137 10.81 -1.05 -13.10
C GLY A 137 11.99 -1.29 -12.18
N LEU A 138 13.18 -1.49 -12.74
CA LEU A 138 14.40 -1.71 -11.99
C LEU A 138 15.41 -0.64 -12.39
N ALA A 139 15.66 0.31 -11.49
CA ALA A 139 16.67 1.33 -11.69
C ALA A 139 18.00 0.89 -11.07
N THR A 140 19.08 0.96 -11.82
CA THR A 140 20.43 0.71 -11.30
C THR A 140 21.16 2.01 -11.06
N THR A 141 21.97 2.05 -10.00
CA THR A 141 22.89 3.16 -9.74
C THR A 141 24.30 2.64 -9.52
N ASN A 142 25.23 3.06 -10.36
CA ASN A 142 26.66 3.05 -10.07
C ASN A 142 27.36 4.26 -10.72
N LYS A 143 28.67 4.42 -10.49
CA LYS A 143 29.44 5.59 -10.95
C LYS A 143 29.47 5.76 -12.49
N SER A 144 29.27 4.69 -13.25
CA SER A 144 29.50 4.62 -14.70
C SER A 144 28.30 4.10 -15.51
N ASN A 145 27.24 3.64 -14.85
CA ASN A 145 26.09 3.01 -15.48
C ASN A 145 24.83 3.27 -14.63
N ASN A 146 23.85 3.92 -15.27
CA ASN A 146 22.50 4.12 -14.75
C ASN A 146 21.54 3.59 -15.81
N LYS A 147 21.01 2.39 -15.59
CA LYS A 147 20.06 1.72 -16.49
C LYS A 147 18.71 1.64 -15.80
N VAL A 148 17.63 1.77 -16.57
CA VAL A 148 16.28 1.41 -16.12
C VAL A 148 15.78 0.29 -17.03
N THR A 149 15.40 -0.84 -16.45
CA THR A 149 14.70 -1.91 -17.18
C THR A 149 13.27 -2.01 -16.71
N PHE A 150 12.41 -2.56 -17.57
CA PHE A 150 11.02 -2.82 -17.26
C PHE A 150 10.71 -4.28 -17.55
N HIS A 151 10.14 -4.95 -16.55
CA HIS A 151 9.55 -6.27 -16.67
C HIS A 151 8.05 -6.11 -16.57
N ARG A 152 7.30 -6.70 -17.52
CA ARG A 152 5.84 -6.57 -17.58
C ARG A 152 5.20 -7.90 -17.25
N SER A 153 4.37 -7.88 -16.22
CA SER A 153 3.47 -8.97 -15.90
C SER A 153 2.07 -8.69 -16.45
N LYS A 154 1.49 -9.70 -17.11
CA LYS A 154 0.12 -9.67 -17.65
C LYS A 154 -0.87 -10.50 -16.81
N ASP A 155 -0.39 -11.09 -15.73
CA ASP A 155 -1.11 -12.10 -14.94
C ASP A 155 -1.10 -11.79 -13.44
N ASN A 156 -1.12 -10.50 -13.08
CA ASN A 156 -1.10 -10.02 -11.69
C ASN A 156 0.19 -10.41 -10.93
N GLY A 157 1.33 -10.41 -11.63
CA GLY A 157 2.63 -10.68 -11.02
C GLY A 157 2.91 -12.15 -10.77
N GLU A 158 2.27 -13.06 -11.50
CA GLU A 158 2.65 -14.47 -11.48
C GLU A 158 3.90 -14.73 -12.32
N THR A 159 3.97 -14.12 -13.52
CA THR A 159 5.13 -14.15 -14.42
C THR A 159 5.52 -12.76 -14.93
#